data_AF-A0A9W4N3A3-F1
#
_entry.id   AF-A0A9W4N3A3-F1
#
_cell.length_a   1.000
_cell.length_b   1.000
_cell.length_c   1.000
_cell.angle_alpha   90.00
_cell.angle_beta   90.00
_cell.angle_gamma   90.00
#
_symmetry.space_group_name_H-M   'P 1'
#
loop_
_entity.id
_entity.type
_entity.pdbx_description
1 polymer ?
#
loop_
_entity_poly.entity_id
_entity_poly.type
_entity_poly.pdbx_seq_one_letter_code
_entity_poly.pdbx_strand_id
1 'polypeptide(L)'
;MKTLSLLNAQVHDYYRSQDLIQDLFPSADIYESTGRANLSLGVEELPPQMTFTVLNLQLLEISHTISASTEIGMQSEWSLKCIEAELFRMKEHCSEVYANLSQSDSQLGAHQGSHDILDCYINYLLHLVFLPDLNRYLNGEITPETRISRSKCVTFAKASLRNFNLLAENMEFKSYAWYIRGVGSYYAERSAYALTRCLAGFQEGDQDEETRHILKHTLGIFSALSDRSIFSARGAFLLEHQCMSMPFNSYSSHLGL
;
A
#
# COMPACT_ATOMS: atom_id res chain seq x y z
N MET A 1 7.79 7.54 9.13
CA MET A 1 8.90 6.88 8.39
C MET A 1 9.64 5.84 9.22
N LYS A 2 10.06 6.12 10.47
CA LYS A 2 10.62 5.09 11.37
C LYS A 2 9.74 3.82 11.51
N THR A 3 8.41 4.00 11.56
CA THR A 3 7.44 2.89 11.58
C THR A 3 7.43 2.07 10.28
N LEU A 4 7.62 2.70 9.11
CA LEU A 4 7.64 2.00 7.83
C LEU A 4 8.91 1.15 7.67
N SER A 5 10.06 1.68 8.10
CA SER A 5 11.33 0.93 8.15
C SER A 5 11.22 -0.27 9.10
N LEU A 6 10.62 -0.09 10.28
CA LEU A 6 10.38 -1.19 11.23
C LEU A 6 9.40 -2.25 10.70
N LEU A 7 8.32 -1.82 10.04
CA LEU A 7 7.33 -2.73 9.44
C LEU A 7 7.88 -3.47 8.22
N ASN A 8 8.73 -2.82 7.43
CA ASN A 8 9.42 -3.48 6.32
C ASN A 8 10.46 -4.48 6.81
N ALA A 9 11.15 -4.22 7.93
CA ALA A 9 12.03 -5.22 8.56
C ALA A 9 11.25 -6.50 8.93
N GLN A 10 10.02 -6.37 9.42
CA GLN A 10 9.15 -7.53 9.72
C GLN A 10 8.76 -8.34 8.47
N VAL A 11 8.59 -7.69 7.31
CA VAL A 11 8.37 -8.38 6.02
C VAL A 11 9.58 -9.27 5.70
N HIS A 12 10.80 -8.75 5.85
CA HIS A 12 12.01 -9.48 5.55
C HIS A 12 12.28 -10.63 6.54
N ASP A 13 11.95 -10.46 7.82
CA ASP A 13 12.15 -11.51 8.83
C ASP A 13 11.22 -12.72 8.60
N TYR A 14 9.99 -12.50 8.12
CA TYR A 14 9.09 -13.61 7.77
C TYR A 14 9.64 -14.46 6.62
N TYR A 15 10.09 -13.83 5.52
CA TYR A 15 10.65 -14.56 4.37
C TYR A 15 12.06 -15.13 4.65
N ARG A 16 12.83 -14.55 5.58
CA ARG A 16 14.07 -15.17 6.10
C ARG A 16 13.81 -16.41 6.96
N SER A 17 12.64 -16.50 7.59
CA SER A 17 12.32 -17.58 8.54
C SER A 17 11.82 -18.88 7.89
N GLN A 18 11.57 -18.89 6.57
CA GLN A 18 11.08 -20.06 5.82
C GLN A 18 12.16 -20.78 4.98
N ASP A 19 13.39 -20.83 5.50
CA ASP A 19 14.59 -21.55 5.03
C ASP A 19 15.58 -20.79 4.11
N LEU A 20 16.85 -20.81 4.54
CA LEU A 20 18.10 -20.30 3.92
C LEU A 20 18.20 -18.77 3.93
N ILE A 21 19.16 -18.15 4.63
CA ILE A 21 20.58 -18.14 4.27
C ILE A 21 21.43 -17.82 5.52
N GLN A 22 22.40 -18.68 5.85
CA GLN A 22 23.48 -18.39 6.80
C GLN A 22 24.72 -17.69 6.17
N ASP A 23 24.72 -17.45 4.85
CA ASP A 23 25.86 -16.90 4.11
C ASP A 23 25.64 -15.50 3.48
N LEU A 24 24.61 -14.75 3.91
CA LEU A 24 24.35 -13.37 3.47
C LEU A 24 24.25 -12.44 4.69
N PHE A 25 25.25 -12.51 5.56
CA PHE A 25 25.65 -11.34 6.32
C PHE A 25 26.78 -10.64 5.56
N PRO A 26 26.52 -9.54 4.84
CA PRO A 26 27.52 -8.49 4.74
C PRO A 26 27.69 -7.92 6.14
N SER A 27 28.92 -8.00 6.64
CA SER A 27 29.39 -7.36 7.87
C SER A 27 28.87 -5.93 7.97
N ALA A 28 28.60 -5.48 9.20
CA ALA A 28 27.97 -4.22 9.57
C ALA A 28 28.75 -2.92 9.20
N ASP A 29 29.66 -2.97 8.22
CA ASP A 29 30.61 -1.90 7.89
C ASP A 29 30.40 -1.27 6.50
N ILE A 30 29.33 -1.61 5.76
CA ILE A 30 29.03 -0.94 4.48
C ILE A 30 27.86 0.02 4.65
N TYR A 31 28.07 1.04 5.49
CA TYR A 31 27.31 2.30 5.42
C TYR A 31 28.23 3.41 4.90
N GLU A 32 28.98 3.11 3.84
CA GLU A 32 29.64 4.13 3.04
C GLU A 32 28.99 4.19 1.66
N SER A 33 28.38 5.36 1.42
CA SER A 33 27.98 5.91 0.14
C SER A 33 28.82 5.38 -1.03
N THR A 34 28.29 4.40 -1.75
CA THR A 34 28.81 4.00 -3.05
C THR A 34 27.69 3.97 -4.07
N GLY A 35 27.91 4.72 -5.14
CA GLY A 35 26.91 5.08 -6.12
C GLY A 35 26.32 3.90 -6.89
N ARG A 36 25.11 4.14 -7.42
CA ARG A 36 24.38 3.38 -8.45
C ARG A 36 25.03 2.06 -8.85
N ALA A 37 24.82 1.02 -8.05
CA ALA A 37 24.78 -0.32 -8.59
C ALA A 37 23.32 -0.58 -8.99
N ASN A 38 23.04 -0.48 -10.29
CA ASN A 38 21.85 -1.13 -10.85
C ASN A 38 21.98 -2.61 -10.51
N LEU A 39 21.28 -3.08 -9.48
CA LEU A 39 21.12 -4.50 -9.17
C LEU A 39 20.23 -5.11 -10.26
N SER A 40 20.82 -5.27 -11.45
CA SER A 40 20.26 -6.08 -12.54
C SER A 40 20.60 -7.53 -12.25
N LEU A 41 20.09 -8.06 -11.13
CA LEU A 41 20.13 -9.49 -10.85
C LEU A 41 19.02 -10.11 -11.70
N GLY A 42 19.39 -10.96 -12.66
CA GLY A 42 18.42 -11.65 -13.53
C GLY A 42 17.42 -12.44 -12.68
N VAL A 43 16.18 -11.95 -12.59
CA VAL A 43 15.10 -12.59 -11.83
C VAL A 43 14.62 -13.89 -12.50
N GLU A 44 14.98 -14.10 -13.77
CA GLU A 44 14.52 -15.22 -14.61
C GLU A 44 14.97 -16.62 -14.13
N GLU A 45 15.93 -16.74 -13.20
CA GLU A 45 16.42 -18.04 -12.69
C GLU A 45 16.29 -18.22 -11.16
N LEU A 46 15.68 -17.27 -10.45
CA LEU A 46 15.62 -17.31 -8.99
C LEU A 46 14.40 -18.11 -8.49
N PRO A 47 14.53 -18.87 -7.38
CA PRO A 47 13.37 -19.44 -6.70
C PRO A 47 12.30 -18.37 -6.41
N PRO A 48 10.99 -18.68 -6.50
CA PRO A 48 9.93 -17.67 -6.37
C PRO A 48 9.96 -16.82 -5.09
N GLN A 49 10.43 -17.40 -3.97
CA GLN A 49 10.62 -16.68 -2.71
C GLN A 49 11.76 -15.65 -2.76
N MET A 50 12.83 -15.96 -3.51
CA MET A 50 13.91 -15.02 -3.78
C MET A 50 13.44 -13.91 -4.72
N THR A 51 12.57 -14.23 -5.69
CA THR A 51 11.94 -13.23 -6.57
C THR A 51 11.15 -12.19 -5.79
N PHE A 52 10.26 -12.61 -4.88
CA PHE A 52 9.55 -11.68 -4.00
C PHE A 52 10.52 -10.80 -3.20
N THR A 53 11.56 -11.42 -2.62
CA THR A 53 12.52 -10.72 -1.76
C THR A 53 13.29 -9.64 -2.54
N VAL A 54 13.77 -9.96 -3.74
CA VAL A 54 14.50 -9.02 -4.60
C VAL A 54 13.62 -7.83 -4.99
N LEU A 55 12.40 -8.09 -5.46
CA LEU A 55 11.47 -7.02 -5.84
C LEU A 55 11.09 -6.14 -4.64
N ASN A 56 10.88 -6.74 -3.46
CA ASN A 56 10.59 -5.98 -2.24
C ASN A 56 11.78 -5.11 -1.79
N LEU A 57 13.03 -5.58 -1.96
CA LEU A 57 14.23 -4.79 -1.69
C LEU A 57 14.33 -3.58 -2.62
N GLN A 58 14.07 -3.75 -3.91
CA GLN A 58 14.05 -2.63 -4.85
C GLN A 58 12.97 -1.59 -4.48
N LEU A 59 11.78 -2.04 -4.05
CA LEU A 59 10.74 -1.14 -3.54
C LEU A 59 11.17 -0.43 -2.24
N LEU A 60 11.93 -1.10 -1.38
CA LEU A 60 12.49 -0.48 -0.17
C LEU A 60 13.49 0.64 -0.51
N GLU A 61 14.33 0.47 -1.53
CA GLU A 61 15.24 1.51 -2.00
C GLU A 61 14.47 2.73 -2.55
N ILE A 62 13.40 2.50 -3.31
CA ILE A 62 12.51 3.58 -3.77
C ILE A 62 11.86 4.28 -2.57
N SER A 63 11.38 3.52 -1.57
CA SER A 63 10.81 4.07 -0.33
C SER A 63 11.81 4.95 0.44
N HIS A 64 13.08 4.55 0.52
CA HIS A 64 14.12 5.38 1.13
C HIS A 64 14.34 6.67 0.34
N THR A 65 14.35 6.60 -0.99
CA THR A 65 14.46 7.77 -1.87
C THR A 65 13.28 8.75 -1.68
N ILE A 66 12.06 8.23 -1.54
CA ILE A 66 10.87 9.02 -1.20
C ILE A 66 11.06 9.71 0.15
N SER A 67 11.48 8.95 1.17
CA SER A 67 11.69 9.45 2.53
C SER A 67 12.67 10.62 2.57
N ALA A 68 13.85 10.42 1.98
CA ALA A 68 14.89 11.44 1.90
C ALA A 68 14.41 12.71 1.16
N SER A 69 13.65 12.53 0.08
CA SER A 69 13.09 13.63 -0.71
C SER A 69 12.03 14.43 0.07
N THR A 70 11.26 13.78 0.95
CA THR A 70 10.27 14.45 1.81
C THR A 70 10.90 15.20 2.99
N GLU A 71 12.02 14.72 3.55
CA GLU A 71 12.70 15.34 4.70
C GLU A 71 13.53 16.57 4.32
N ILE A 72 14.13 16.57 3.13
CA ILE A 72 15.02 17.66 2.65
C ILE A 72 14.22 18.73 1.87
N GLY A 73 12.90 18.54 1.69
CA GLY A 73 12.04 19.46 0.97
C GLY A 73 12.34 19.48 -0.53
N MET A 74 12.16 18.34 -1.22
CA MET A 74 12.23 18.16 -2.69
C MET A 74 13.30 18.99 -3.43
N GLN A 75 14.46 19.23 -2.81
CA GLN A 75 15.67 19.70 -3.50
C GLN A 75 16.50 18.54 -4.06
N SER A 76 15.98 17.30 -4.00
CA SER A 76 16.61 16.14 -4.60
C SER A 76 16.45 16.17 -6.13
N GLU A 77 17.38 15.52 -6.85
CA GLU A 77 17.33 15.36 -8.31
C GLU A 77 16.05 14.65 -8.81
N TRP A 78 15.26 14.07 -7.90
CA TRP A 78 14.06 13.32 -8.19
C TRP A 78 12.82 14.18 -8.08
N SER A 79 12.34 14.64 -9.23
CA SER A 79 11.00 15.23 -9.29
C SER A 79 9.93 14.19 -8.89
N LEU A 80 8.80 14.65 -8.37
CA LEU A 80 7.63 13.81 -8.07
C LEU A 80 7.25 12.91 -9.27
N LYS A 81 7.34 13.45 -10.49
CA LYS A 81 7.06 12.71 -11.73
C LYS A 81 8.04 11.57 -11.99
N CYS A 82 9.32 11.76 -11.64
CA CYS A 82 10.35 10.73 -11.79
C CYS A 82 10.07 9.54 -10.86
N ILE A 83 9.71 9.82 -9.60
CA ILE A 83 9.38 8.78 -8.61
C ILE A 83 8.09 8.05 -9.02
N GLU A 84 7.07 8.79 -9.44
CA GLU A 84 5.82 8.19 -9.95
C GLU A 84 6.08 7.25 -11.13
N ALA A 85 6.86 7.71 -12.13
CA ALA A 85 7.21 6.88 -13.28
C ALA A 85 8.00 5.62 -12.88
N GLU A 86 8.90 5.73 -11.91
CA GLU A 86 9.66 4.59 -11.41
C GLU A 86 8.78 3.54 -10.71
N LEU A 87 7.82 3.99 -9.90
CA LEU A 87 6.87 3.08 -9.26
C LEU A 87 5.96 2.38 -10.28
N PHE A 88 5.57 3.06 -11.36
CA PHE A 88 4.83 2.42 -12.45
C PHE A 88 5.69 1.40 -13.22
N ARG A 89 6.95 1.71 -13.50
CA ARG A 89 7.89 0.74 -14.09
C ARG A 89 8.05 -0.50 -13.20
N MET A 90 8.17 -0.30 -11.90
CA MET A 90 8.26 -1.40 -10.95
C MET A 90 7.00 -2.26 -10.92
N LYS A 91 5.81 -1.64 -11.05
CA LYS A 91 4.53 -2.37 -11.14
C LYS A 91 4.46 -3.24 -12.39
N GLU A 92 4.84 -2.70 -13.53
CA GLU A 92 4.90 -3.43 -14.81
C GLU A 92 5.91 -4.59 -14.72
N HIS A 93 7.11 -4.31 -14.20
CA HIS A 93 8.14 -5.34 -14.00
C HIS A 93 7.68 -6.47 -13.08
N CYS A 94 7.02 -6.16 -11.96
CA CYS A 94 6.43 -7.18 -11.09
C CYS A 94 5.39 -8.02 -11.84
N SER A 95 4.53 -7.38 -12.64
CA SER A 95 3.49 -8.08 -13.41
C SER A 95 4.09 -9.05 -14.42
N GLU A 96 5.13 -8.63 -15.15
CA GLU A 96 5.84 -9.47 -16.13
C GLU A 96 6.50 -10.68 -15.46
N VAL A 97 7.23 -10.44 -14.37
CA VAL A 97 7.93 -11.50 -13.63
C VAL A 97 6.96 -12.55 -13.12
N TYR A 98 5.86 -12.14 -12.48
CA TYR A 98 4.88 -13.08 -11.93
C TYR A 98 4.01 -13.76 -13.01
N ALA A 99 3.78 -13.12 -14.15
CA ALA A 99 3.15 -13.76 -15.30
C ALA A 99 4.00 -14.91 -15.84
N ASN A 100 5.32 -14.74 -15.91
CA ASN A 100 6.25 -15.78 -16.36
C ASN A 100 6.35 -16.94 -15.36
N LEU A 101 6.40 -16.65 -14.06
CA LEU A 101 6.42 -17.67 -13.00
C LEU A 101 5.12 -18.50 -12.95
N SER A 102 3.98 -17.87 -13.25
CA SER A 102 2.68 -18.55 -13.26
C SER A 102 2.54 -19.57 -14.39
N GLN A 103 3.30 -19.42 -15.48
CA GLN A 103 3.28 -20.35 -16.61
C GLN A 103 4.10 -21.62 -16.36
N SER A 104 5.05 -21.58 -15.43
CA SER A 104 6.03 -22.64 -15.22
C SER A 104 5.79 -23.49 -13.96
N ASP A 105 4.91 -23.07 -13.05
CA ASP A 105 4.80 -23.69 -11.72
C ASP A 105 3.36 -24.06 -11.30
N SER A 106 3.25 -25.15 -10.56
CA SER A 106 2.03 -25.67 -9.92
C SER A 106 1.57 -24.86 -8.70
N GLN A 107 2.39 -23.93 -8.18
CA GLN A 107 2.10 -23.10 -7.01
C GLN A 107 1.48 -21.72 -7.33
N LEU A 108 0.63 -21.64 -8.37
CA LEU A 108 -0.04 -20.42 -8.85
C LEU A 108 -0.61 -19.51 -7.74
N GLY A 109 -1.27 -20.07 -6.74
CA GLY A 109 -1.87 -19.29 -5.65
C GLY A 109 -0.86 -18.59 -4.73
N ALA A 110 0.32 -19.19 -4.51
CA ALA A 110 1.38 -18.60 -3.69
C ALA A 110 2.09 -17.45 -4.41
N HIS A 111 2.19 -17.55 -5.74
CA HIS A 111 2.75 -16.52 -6.60
C HIS A 111 1.84 -15.31 -6.67
N GLN A 112 0.52 -15.53 -6.84
CA GLN A 112 -0.45 -14.45 -6.89
C GLN A 112 -0.48 -13.61 -5.61
N GLY A 113 -0.51 -14.23 -4.42
CA GLY A 113 -0.54 -13.45 -3.18
C GLY A 113 0.76 -12.67 -2.93
N SER A 114 1.91 -13.18 -3.36
CA SER A 114 3.19 -12.46 -3.29
C SER A 114 3.20 -11.24 -4.22
N HIS A 115 2.66 -11.39 -5.44
CA HIS A 115 2.43 -10.29 -6.36
C HIS A 115 1.48 -9.23 -5.79
N ASP A 116 0.35 -9.66 -5.22
CA ASP A 116 -0.65 -8.75 -4.64
C ASP A 116 -0.09 -7.94 -3.45
N ILE A 117 0.80 -8.54 -2.65
CA ILE A 117 1.53 -7.84 -1.57
C ILE A 117 2.44 -6.74 -2.14
N LEU A 118 3.17 -7.03 -3.22
CA LEU A 118 4.02 -6.03 -3.89
C LEU A 118 3.18 -4.91 -4.49
N ASP A 119 2.03 -5.23 -5.13
CA ASP A 119 1.13 -4.21 -5.66
C ASP A 119 0.53 -3.33 -4.55
N CYS A 120 0.20 -3.92 -3.39
CA CYS A 120 -0.20 -3.14 -2.22
C CYS A 120 0.90 -2.17 -1.78
N TYR A 121 2.15 -2.62 -1.75
CA TYR A 121 3.28 -1.77 -1.35
C TYR A 121 3.51 -0.63 -2.35
N ILE A 122 3.46 -0.92 -3.66
CA ILE A 122 3.57 0.09 -4.71
C ILE A 122 2.47 1.16 -4.59
N ASN A 123 1.21 0.74 -4.45
CA ASN A 123 0.09 1.66 -4.29
C ASN A 123 0.25 2.53 -3.02
N TYR A 124 0.76 1.94 -1.94
CA TYR A 124 1.07 2.70 -0.73
C TYR A 124 2.22 3.71 -0.93
N LEU A 125 3.28 3.36 -1.66
CA LEU A 125 4.36 4.29 -1.99
C LEU A 125 3.87 5.43 -2.88
N LEU A 126 3.04 5.14 -3.88
CA LEU A 126 2.40 6.16 -4.72
C LEU A 126 1.56 7.11 -3.85
N HIS A 127 0.77 6.57 -2.92
CA HIS A 127 0.04 7.38 -1.96
C HIS A 127 0.97 8.28 -1.13
N LEU A 128 2.09 7.76 -0.61
CA LEU A 128 3.06 8.57 0.14
C LEU A 128 3.64 9.73 -0.67
N VAL A 129 3.92 9.50 -1.96
CA VAL A 129 4.47 10.53 -2.87
C VAL A 129 3.52 11.72 -3.01
N PHE A 130 2.22 11.48 -3.11
CA PHE A 130 1.21 12.53 -3.30
C PHE A 130 0.64 13.10 -2.00
N LEU A 131 0.95 12.48 -0.85
CA LEU A 131 0.42 12.89 0.46
C LEU A 131 0.73 14.34 0.85
N PRO A 132 1.93 14.92 0.59
CA PRO A 132 2.21 16.33 0.90
C PRO A 132 1.25 17.29 0.18
N ASP A 133 1.05 17.11 -1.12
CA ASP A 133 0.13 17.94 -1.90
C ASP A 133 -1.34 17.69 -1.56
N LEU A 134 -1.70 16.45 -1.21
CA LEU A 134 -3.02 16.17 -0.65
C LEU A 134 -3.26 16.94 0.65
N ASN A 135 -2.27 17.01 1.55
CA ASN A 135 -2.42 17.78 2.79
C ASN A 135 -2.57 19.28 2.52
N ARG A 136 -1.83 19.83 1.55
CA ARG A 136 -2.00 21.22 1.08
C ARG A 136 -3.42 21.46 0.56
N TYR A 137 -3.92 20.56 -0.29
CA TYR A 137 -5.30 20.58 -0.77
C TYR A 137 -6.31 20.60 0.39
N LEU A 138 -6.18 19.68 1.33
CA LEU A 138 -7.09 19.54 2.48
C LEU A 138 -7.01 20.73 3.45
N ASN A 139 -5.91 21.49 3.43
CA ASN A 139 -5.73 22.72 4.21
C ASN A 139 -6.21 23.97 3.45
N GLY A 140 -6.85 23.81 2.28
CA GLY A 140 -7.47 24.90 1.52
C GLY A 140 -6.61 25.47 0.39
N GLU A 141 -5.42 24.94 0.13
CA GLU A 141 -4.61 25.34 -1.02
C GLU A 141 -5.09 24.62 -2.28
N ILE A 142 -5.99 25.24 -3.03
CA ILE A 142 -6.63 24.65 -4.20
C ILE A 142 -5.96 25.13 -5.50
N THR A 143 -5.00 24.36 -5.99
CA THR A 143 -4.27 24.56 -7.26
C THR A 143 -4.49 23.39 -8.22
N PRO A 144 -4.15 23.49 -9.53
CA PRO A 144 -4.20 22.35 -10.44
C PRO A 144 -3.38 21.15 -9.95
N GLU A 145 -2.20 21.39 -9.38
CA GLU A 145 -1.28 20.37 -8.88
C GLU A 145 -1.88 19.62 -7.69
N THR A 146 -2.36 20.36 -6.70
CA THR A 146 -2.98 19.79 -5.49
C THR A 146 -4.28 19.05 -5.80
N ARG A 147 -5.05 19.48 -6.81
CA ARG A 147 -6.22 18.74 -7.33
C ARG A 147 -5.83 17.42 -8.00
N ILE A 148 -4.78 17.42 -8.82
CA ILE A 148 -4.26 16.21 -9.45
C ILE A 148 -3.77 15.23 -8.37
N SER A 149 -2.98 15.71 -7.41
CA SER A 149 -2.48 14.90 -6.30
C SER A 149 -3.62 14.32 -5.46
N ARG A 150 -4.69 15.08 -5.20
CA ARG A 150 -5.91 14.57 -4.55
C ARG A 150 -6.55 13.42 -5.35
N SER A 151 -6.77 13.61 -6.65
CA SER A 151 -7.35 12.58 -7.53
C SER A 151 -6.50 11.30 -7.52
N LYS A 152 -5.19 11.44 -7.66
CA LYS A 152 -4.24 10.32 -7.62
C LYS A 152 -4.23 9.60 -6.28
N CYS A 153 -4.18 10.32 -5.16
CA CYS A 153 -4.29 9.74 -3.82
C CYS A 153 -5.57 8.91 -3.64
N VAL A 154 -6.72 9.42 -4.11
CA VAL A 154 -7.98 8.68 -4.05
C VAL A 154 -7.89 7.39 -4.85
N THR A 155 -7.40 7.46 -6.09
CA THR A 155 -7.22 6.28 -6.95
C THR A 155 -6.33 5.22 -6.31
N PHE A 156 -5.15 5.60 -5.81
CA PHE A 156 -4.21 4.65 -5.22
C PHE A 156 -4.70 4.12 -3.87
N ALA A 157 -5.35 4.95 -3.05
CA ALA A 157 -5.93 4.49 -1.79
C ALA A 157 -7.07 3.48 -2.02
N LYS A 158 -7.95 3.70 -3.02
CA LYS A 158 -8.96 2.72 -3.45
C LYS A 158 -8.30 1.40 -3.88
N ALA A 159 -7.26 1.47 -4.70
CA ALA A 159 -6.53 0.28 -5.16
C ALA A 159 -5.90 -0.49 -3.98
N SER A 160 -5.22 0.19 -3.06
CA SER A 160 -4.65 -0.43 -1.86
C SER A 160 -5.72 -1.15 -1.02
N LEU A 161 -6.87 -0.52 -0.80
CA LEU A 161 -7.93 -1.15 0.01
C LEU A 161 -8.56 -2.35 -0.68
N ARG A 162 -8.75 -2.30 -2.00
CA ARG A 162 -9.25 -3.45 -2.77
C ARG A 162 -8.31 -4.65 -2.68
N ASN A 163 -7.03 -4.41 -2.90
CA ASN A 163 -6.04 -5.48 -2.83
C ASN A 163 -5.91 -6.03 -1.41
N PHE A 164 -5.91 -5.16 -0.39
CA PHE A 164 -5.93 -5.58 1.01
C PHE A 164 -7.16 -6.43 1.32
N ASN A 165 -8.34 -6.00 0.88
CA ASN A 165 -9.57 -6.75 1.11
C ASN A 165 -9.50 -8.15 0.46
N LEU A 166 -9.07 -8.21 -0.81
CA LEU A 166 -8.91 -9.47 -1.54
C LEU A 166 -7.93 -10.42 -0.82
N LEU A 167 -6.77 -9.91 -0.41
CA LEU A 167 -5.78 -10.70 0.34
C LEU A 167 -6.31 -11.15 1.71
N ALA A 168 -7.10 -10.32 2.38
CA ALA A 168 -7.69 -10.63 3.68
C ALA A 168 -8.81 -11.69 3.59
N GLU A 169 -9.63 -11.64 2.55
CA GLU A 169 -10.68 -12.64 2.27
C GLU A 169 -10.07 -14.00 1.91
N ASN A 170 -8.95 -13.98 1.17
CA ASN A 170 -8.20 -15.18 0.81
C ASN A 170 -7.32 -15.73 1.94
N MET A 171 -7.46 -15.25 3.18
CA MET A 171 -6.68 -15.71 4.35
C MET A 171 -6.92 -17.18 4.74
N GLU A 172 -7.80 -17.91 4.05
CA GLU A 172 -7.88 -19.38 4.16
C GLU A 172 -6.50 -20.02 3.91
N PHE A 173 -5.66 -19.40 3.08
CA PHE A 173 -4.24 -19.69 2.96
C PHE A 173 -3.46 -18.93 4.04
N LYS A 174 -3.25 -19.57 5.20
CA LYS A 174 -2.51 -19.01 6.38
C LYS A 174 -1.18 -18.31 6.04
N SER A 175 -0.63 -18.57 4.86
CA SER A 175 0.61 -18.04 4.27
C SER A 175 0.78 -16.52 4.35
N TYR A 176 -0.29 -15.73 4.34
CA TYR A 176 -0.22 -14.26 4.33
C TYR A 176 -0.77 -13.59 5.60
N ALA A 177 -1.11 -14.37 6.63
CA ALA A 177 -1.68 -13.83 7.85
C ALA A 177 -0.74 -12.83 8.56
N TRP A 178 0.58 -13.01 8.43
CA TRP A 178 1.59 -12.08 8.95
C TRP A 178 1.46 -10.70 8.29
N TYR A 179 1.25 -10.66 6.97
CA TYR A 179 1.12 -9.42 6.20
C TYR A 179 -0.16 -8.70 6.58
N ILE A 180 -1.28 -9.44 6.54
CA ILE A 180 -2.60 -8.89 6.84
C ILE A 180 -2.67 -8.36 8.27
N ARG A 181 -2.09 -9.06 9.26
CA ARG A 181 -2.08 -8.57 10.65
C ARG A 181 -1.05 -7.48 10.92
N GLY A 182 0.01 -7.42 10.11
CA GLY A 182 1.10 -6.45 10.22
C GLY A 182 0.97 -5.31 9.22
N VAL A 183 1.95 -5.22 8.32
CA VAL A 183 2.15 -4.08 7.42
C VAL A 183 0.99 -3.85 6.45
N GLY A 184 0.28 -4.90 6.02
CA GLY A 184 -0.89 -4.78 5.15
C GLY A 184 -2.02 -3.99 5.81
N SER A 185 -2.32 -4.28 7.08
CA SER A 185 -3.31 -3.50 7.84
C SER A 185 -2.86 -2.07 8.08
N TYR A 186 -1.55 -1.82 8.26
CA TYR A 186 -1.03 -0.46 8.33
C TYR A 186 -1.26 0.30 7.01
N TYR A 187 -0.93 -0.28 5.86
CA TYR A 187 -1.18 0.35 4.56
C TYR A 187 -2.67 0.63 4.34
N ALA A 188 -3.51 -0.34 4.66
CA ALA A 188 -4.95 -0.20 4.57
C ALA A 188 -5.48 0.92 5.49
N GLU A 189 -5.02 1.01 6.74
CA GLU A 189 -5.41 2.07 7.68
C GLU A 189 -5.08 3.46 7.11
N ARG A 190 -3.87 3.62 6.55
CA ARG A 190 -3.43 4.90 5.96
C ARG A 190 -4.27 5.27 4.73
N SER A 191 -4.61 4.30 3.88
CA SER A 191 -5.45 4.51 2.70
C SER A 191 -6.89 4.83 3.08
N ALA A 192 -7.46 4.14 4.07
CA ALA A 192 -8.78 4.44 4.63
C ALA A 192 -8.85 5.86 5.21
N TYR A 193 -7.82 6.27 5.97
CA TYR A 193 -7.71 7.65 6.49
C TYR A 193 -7.72 8.69 5.36
N ALA A 194 -6.95 8.46 4.30
CA ALA A 194 -6.86 9.39 3.17
C ALA A 194 -8.19 9.53 2.41
N LEU A 195 -8.86 8.41 2.11
CA LEU A 195 -10.16 8.42 1.44
C LEU A 195 -11.20 9.16 2.27
N THR A 196 -11.26 8.89 3.56
CA THR A 196 -12.30 9.46 4.40
C THR A 196 -12.11 10.97 4.59
N ARG A 197 -10.86 11.46 4.66
CA ARG A 197 -10.57 12.91 4.60
C ARG A 197 -10.92 13.54 3.26
N CYS A 198 -10.70 12.84 2.16
CA CYS A 198 -11.09 13.32 0.83
C CYS A 198 -12.62 13.37 0.65
N LEU A 199 -13.35 12.48 1.33
CA LEU A 199 -14.81 12.42 1.33
C LEU A 199 -15.48 13.49 2.19
N ALA A 200 -14.89 13.82 3.35
CA ALA A 200 -15.44 14.83 4.27
C ALA A 200 -15.57 16.25 3.65
N GLY A 201 -14.96 16.48 2.48
CA GLY A 201 -15.07 17.74 1.74
C GLY A 201 -16.18 17.77 0.67
N PHE A 202 -16.92 16.69 0.43
CA PHE A 202 -18.01 16.67 -0.56
C PHE A 202 -19.38 16.95 0.09
N GLN A 203 -20.22 17.71 -0.62
CA GLN A 203 -21.64 17.87 -0.28
C GLN A 203 -22.41 16.59 -0.63
N GLU A 204 -23.49 16.31 0.11
CA GLU A 204 -24.34 15.11 0.11
C GLU A 204 -24.79 14.54 -1.25
N GLY A 205 -24.62 15.27 -2.37
CA GLY A 205 -25.04 14.88 -3.72
C GLY A 205 -23.97 14.21 -4.59
N ASP A 206 -22.68 14.26 -4.24
CA ASP A 206 -21.58 13.68 -5.04
C ASP A 206 -21.08 12.36 -4.42
N GLN A 207 -22.05 11.50 -4.07
CA GLN A 207 -21.79 10.29 -3.29
C GLN A 207 -21.01 9.28 -4.13
N ASP A 208 -19.69 9.23 -3.91
CA ASP A 208 -18.81 8.19 -4.42
C ASP A 208 -19.16 6.85 -3.75
N GLU A 209 -20.23 6.23 -4.25
CA GLU A 209 -20.80 4.96 -3.77
C GLU A 209 -19.76 3.84 -3.78
N GLU A 210 -18.88 3.86 -4.78
CA GLU A 210 -17.75 2.95 -4.89
C GLU A 210 -16.81 3.11 -3.69
N THR A 211 -16.41 4.34 -3.33
CA THR A 211 -15.59 4.56 -2.12
C THR A 211 -16.30 4.07 -0.87
N ARG A 212 -17.60 4.38 -0.70
CA ARG A 212 -18.35 3.94 0.49
C ARG A 212 -18.42 2.42 0.59
N HIS A 213 -18.66 1.74 -0.53
CA HIS A 213 -18.67 0.28 -0.58
C HIS A 213 -17.31 -0.30 -0.16
N ILE A 214 -16.21 0.23 -0.69
CA ILE A 214 -14.85 -0.19 -0.32
C ILE A 214 -14.61 0.02 1.17
N LEU A 215 -14.90 1.21 1.70
CA LEU A 215 -14.67 1.54 3.11
C LEU A 215 -15.53 0.68 4.04
N LYS A 216 -16.80 0.46 3.71
CA LYS A 216 -17.69 -0.41 4.49
C LYS A 216 -17.20 -1.85 4.51
N HIS A 217 -16.70 -2.34 3.37
CA HIS A 217 -16.14 -3.68 3.30
C HIS A 217 -14.86 -3.79 4.14
N THR A 218 -13.94 -2.84 3.98
CA THR A 218 -12.70 -2.79 4.78
C THR A 218 -12.98 -2.67 6.27
N LEU A 219 -14.01 -1.93 6.70
CA LEU A 219 -14.43 -1.88 8.10
C LEU A 219 -14.78 -3.27 8.66
N GLY A 220 -15.49 -4.10 7.89
CA GLY A 220 -15.79 -5.48 8.29
C GLY A 220 -14.52 -6.30 8.55
N ILE A 221 -13.54 -6.18 7.65
CA ILE A 221 -12.24 -6.85 7.77
C ILE A 221 -11.44 -6.31 8.96
N PHE A 222 -11.39 -4.99 9.14
CA PHE A 222 -10.71 -4.38 10.28
C PHE A 222 -11.31 -4.79 11.61
N SER A 223 -12.64 -4.86 11.70
CA SER A 223 -13.33 -5.32 12.90
C SER A 223 -12.96 -6.76 13.23
N ALA A 224 -12.94 -7.63 12.22
CA ALA A 224 -12.56 -9.04 12.36
C ALA A 224 -11.09 -9.26 12.74
N LEU A 225 -10.21 -8.31 12.45
CA LEU A 225 -8.77 -8.38 12.74
C LEU A 225 -8.32 -7.53 13.93
N SER A 226 -9.25 -6.81 14.57
CA SER A 226 -8.95 -5.82 15.61
C SER A 226 -8.24 -6.40 16.84
N ASP A 227 -8.47 -7.67 17.16
CA ASP A 227 -7.79 -8.40 18.24
C ASP A 227 -6.33 -8.74 17.93
N ARG A 228 -5.96 -8.75 16.65
CA ARG A 228 -4.67 -9.25 16.13
C ARG A 228 -3.84 -8.20 15.43
N SER A 229 -4.39 -7.02 15.16
CA SER A 229 -3.69 -5.91 14.54
C SER A 229 -4.13 -4.58 15.15
N ILE A 230 -3.17 -3.88 15.74
CA ILE A 230 -3.38 -2.52 16.24
C ILE A 230 -3.81 -1.55 15.13
N PHE A 231 -3.36 -1.79 13.90
CA PHE A 231 -3.73 -0.97 12.74
C PHE A 231 -5.17 -1.24 12.32
N SER A 232 -5.61 -2.51 12.31
CA SER A 232 -7.02 -2.84 12.10
C SER A 232 -7.92 -2.26 13.19
N ALA A 233 -7.53 -2.36 14.47
CA ALA A 233 -8.30 -1.76 15.55
C ALA A 233 -8.48 -0.24 15.39
N ARG A 234 -7.41 0.47 15.05
CA ARG A 234 -7.45 1.92 14.77
C ARG A 234 -8.25 2.24 13.51
N GLY A 235 -8.09 1.44 12.47
CA GLY A 235 -8.82 1.59 11.21
C GLY A 235 -10.33 1.39 11.38
N ALA A 236 -10.74 0.38 12.16
CA ALA A 236 -12.14 0.15 12.52
C ALA A 236 -12.72 1.36 13.27
N PHE A 237 -12.04 1.81 14.32
CA PHE A 237 -12.44 3.00 15.08
C PHE A 237 -12.60 4.23 14.17
N LEU A 238 -11.63 4.48 13.28
CA LEU A 238 -11.69 5.58 12.33
C LEU A 238 -12.91 5.50 11.42
N LEU A 239 -13.15 4.33 10.82
CA LEU A 239 -14.22 4.14 9.85
C LEU A 239 -15.60 4.12 10.51
N GLU A 240 -15.75 3.56 11.71
CA GLU A 240 -17.00 3.64 12.46
C GLU A 240 -17.37 5.09 12.74
N HIS A 241 -16.42 5.87 13.26
CA HIS A 241 -16.70 7.25 13.63
C HIS A 241 -16.90 8.19 12.44
N GLN A 242 -16.33 7.90 11.27
CA GLN A 242 -16.45 8.75 10.09
C GLN A 242 -17.49 8.28 9.06
N CYS A 243 -17.79 6.97 8.98
CA CYS A 243 -18.87 6.46 8.13
C CYS A 243 -20.24 6.50 8.82
N MET A 244 -20.34 6.40 10.15
CA MET A 244 -21.62 6.49 10.86
C MET A 244 -22.07 7.92 11.19
N SER A 245 -21.19 8.91 11.03
CA SER A 245 -21.54 10.34 11.17
C SER A 245 -22.03 10.98 9.87
N MET A 246 -22.04 10.22 8.76
CA MET A 246 -22.76 10.60 7.54
C MET A 246 -24.22 10.19 7.71
N PRO A 247 -25.20 11.12 7.71
CA PRO A 247 -26.58 10.79 8.01
C PRO A 247 -27.16 9.82 6.97
N PHE A 248 -27.42 8.59 7.39
CA PHE A 248 -28.34 7.69 6.72
C PHE A 248 -29.77 8.16 6.99
N ASN A 249 -30.24 9.13 6.20
CA ASN A 249 -31.68 9.43 6.16
C ASN A 249 -32.29 8.77 4.92
N SER A 250 -32.61 7.48 5.05
CA SER A 250 -33.65 6.86 4.26
C SER A 250 -35.02 7.35 4.76
N TYR A 251 -35.42 8.56 4.36
CA TYR A 251 -36.83 8.91 4.36
C TYR A 251 -37.47 8.34 3.10
N SER A 252 -38.03 7.14 3.24
CA SER A 252 -39.13 6.72 2.39
C SER A 252 -40.29 7.68 2.65
N SER A 253 -40.51 8.58 1.70
CA SER A 253 -41.73 9.37 1.60
C SER A 253 -42.89 8.42 1.31
N HIS A 254 -43.55 7.93 2.36
CA HIS A 254 -44.94 7.52 2.28
C HIS A 254 -45.79 8.78 2.11
N LEU A 255 -46.08 9.11 0.86
CA LEU A 255 -47.22 9.93 0.47
C LEU A 255 -47.84 9.26 -0.76
N GLY A 256 -48.95 8.57 -0.52
CA GLY A 256 -49.70 7.84 -1.53
C GLY A 256 -51.07 7.46 -0.98
N LEU A 257 -51.95 8.47 -0.95
CA LEU A 257 -53.41 8.47 -0.72
C LEU A 257 -53.91 8.39 0.73
#